data_AF-A0A225T2V5-F1
#
_entry.id   AF-A0A225T2V5-F1
#
_cell.length_a   1.000
_cell.length_b   1.000
_cell.length_c   1.000
_cell.angle_alpha   90.00
_cell.angle_beta   90.00
_cell.angle_gamma   90.00
#
_symmetry.space_group_name_H-M   'P 1'
#
loop_
_entity.id
_entity.type
_entity.pdbx_description
1 polymer ?
#
loop_
_entity_poly.entity_id
_entity_poly.type
_entity_poly.pdbx_seq_one_letter_code
_entity_poly.pdbx_strand_id
1 'polypeptide(L)'
;MPDTRHSEVSPVPLFQAFSWHNPEVPPSHHKKFLEYAHDVSNGVAVLLSLIEFAESEKQDERPLLCEPDKGALMRLAITASRMLANVAEKQIDSANNAYPQ
;
A
#
# COMPACT_ATOMS: atom_id res chain seq x y z
N MET A 1 -11.57 50.41 -17.61
CA MET A 1 -11.12 49.43 -16.61
C MET A 1 -11.44 48.05 -17.14
N PRO A 2 -10.47 47.19 -17.51
CA PRO A 2 -10.77 45.80 -17.81
C PRO A 2 -10.61 44.95 -16.54
N ASP A 3 -11.65 44.18 -16.22
CA ASP A 3 -11.66 43.20 -15.14
C ASP A 3 -10.71 42.03 -15.46
N THR A 4 -9.53 42.01 -14.83
CA THR A 4 -8.66 40.83 -14.80
C THR A 4 -9.20 39.82 -13.81
N ARG A 5 -10.09 38.94 -14.29
CA ARG A 5 -10.41 37.68 -13.61
C ARG A 5 -9.15 36.82 -13.65
N HIS A 6 -8.37 36.83 -12.57
CA HIS A 6 -7.37 35.80 -12.34
C HIS A 6 -8.09 34.48 -12.17
N SER A 7 -8.07 33.66 -13.22
CA SER A 7 -8.40 32.25 -13.11
C SER A 7 -7.38 31.67 -12.14
N GLU A 8 -7.80 31.35 -10.92
CA GLU A 8 -6.98 30.66 -9.93
C GLU A 8 -6.62 29.29 -10.52
N VAL A 9 -5.47 29.23 -11.20
CA VAL A 9 -4.88 27.98 -11.66
C VAL A 9 -4.55 27.18 -10.41
N SER A 10 -5.36 26.15 -10.14
CA SER A 10 -5.09 25.20 -9.06
C SER A 10 -3.63 24.74 -9.19
N PRO A 11 -2.80 24.90 -8.13
CA PRO A 11 -1.38 24.60 -8.24
C PRO A 11 -1.23 23.12 -8.54
N VAL A 12 -0.64 22.81 -9.71
CA VAL A 12 -0.21 21.46 -10.05
C VAL A 12 0.65 20.98 -8.88
N PRO A 13 0.32 19.84 -8.24
CA PRO A 13 1.08 19.38 -7.10
C PRO A 13 2.52 19.14 -7.55
N LEU A 14 3.47 19.81 -6.89
CA LEU A 14 4.92 19.67 -7.15
C LEU A 14 5.43 18.24 -6.89
N PHE A 15 4.61 17.42 -6.23
CA PHE A 15 4.89 16.03 -5.93
C PHE A 15 3.79 15.13 -6.49
N GLN A 16 4.20 14.19 -7.34
CA GLN A 16 3.36 13.08 -7.78
C GLN A 16 3.83 11.83 -7.05
N ALA A 17 2.89 11.12 -6.41
CA ALA A 17 3.19 9.81 -5.83
C ALA A 17 3.67 8.85 -6.93
N PHE A 18 4.60 7.96 -6.57
CA PHE A 18 5.07 6.91 -7.47
C PHE A 18 3.88 6.08 -7.98
N SER A 19 3.93 5.68 -9.25
CA SER A 19 2.93 4.82 -9.90
C SER A 19 3.63 3.65 -10.57
N TRP A 20 3.05 2.45 -10.43
CA TRP A 20 3.52 1.23 -11.08
C TRP A 20 3.07 1.15 -12.54
N HIS A 21 2.19 2.05 -12.98
CA HIS A 21 1.65 2.06 -14.33
C HIS A 21 2.48 2.95 -15.27
N ASN A 22 2.39 2.66 -16.57
CA ASN A 22 3.01 3.50 -17.59
C ASN A 22 2.47 4.95 -17.52
N PRO A 23 3.29 5.98 -17.82
CA PRO A 23 2.86 7.38 -17.75
C PRO A 23 1.65 7.73 -18.62
N GLU A 24 1.41 6.97 -19.69
CA GLU A 24 0.27 7.15 -20.60
C GLU A 24 -1.06 6.66 -19.99
N VAL A 25 -1.00 5.90 -18.90
CA VAL A 25 -2.17 5.30 -18.26
C VAL A 25 -2.78 6.35 -17.31
N PRO A 26 -4.02 6.82 -17.56
CA PRO A 26 -4.61 7.86 -16.72
C PRO A 26 -4.88 7.33 -15.31
N PRO A 27 -4.73 8.18 -14.27
CA PRO A 27 -4.97 7.78 -12.90
C PRO A 27 -6.45 7.43 -12.70
N SER A 28 -6.71 6.40 -11.89
CA SER A 28 -8.07 6.07 -11.44
C SER A 28 -8.04 5.57 -10.00
N HIS A 29 -9.16 5.67 -9.29
CA HIS A 29 -9.28 5.16 -7.92
C HIS A 29 -9.00 3.66 -7.84
N HIS A 30 -9.48 2.90 -8.82
CA HIS A 30 -9.22 1.47 -8.91
C HIS A 30 -7.72 1.15 -9.08
N LYS A 31 -7.02 1.89 -9.96
CA LYS A 31 -5.57 1.71 -10.16
C LYS A 31 -4.78 2.01 -8.89
N LYS A 32 -5.09 3.12 -8.22
CA LYS A 32 -4.45 3.46 -6.93
C LYS A 32 -4.68 2.37 -5.87
N PHE A 33 -5.86 1.76 -5.85
CA PHE A 33 -6.12 0.62 -4.97
C PHE A 33 -5.27 -0.60 -5.33
N LEU A 34 -5.12 -0.92 -6.61
CA LEU A 34 -4.26 -2.03 -7.06
C LEU A 34 -2.78 -1.79 -6.71
N GLU A 35 -2.27 -0.57 -6.91
CA GLU A 35 -0.91 -0.19 -6.51
C GLU A 35 -0.71 -0.34 -5.00
N TYR A 36 -1.66 0.17 -4.19
CA TYR A 36 -1.63 0.01 -2.75
C TYR A 36 -1.66 -1.47 -2.32
N ALA A 37 -2.54 -2.27 -2.92
CA ALA A 37 -2.65 -3.70 -2.64
C ALA A 37 -1.36 -4.44 -3.00
N HIS A 38 -0.75 -4.09 -4.13
CA HIS A 38 0.53 -4.64 -4.58
C HIS A 38 1.66 -4.32 -3.60
N ASP A 39 1.81 -3.05 -3.20
CA ASP A 39 2.87 -2.62 -2.29
C ASP A 39 2.73 -3.25 -0.90
N VAL A 40 1.52 -3.25 -0.34
CA VAL A 40 1.27 -3.83 0.98
C VAL A 40 1.49 -5.34 0.96
N SER A 41 0.98 -6.04 -0.06
CA SER A 41 1.12 -7.50 -0.15
C SER A 41 2.57 -7.93 -0.34
N ASN A 42 3.34 -7.22 -1.15
CA ASN A 42 4.78 -7.47 -1.31
C ASN A 42 5.54 -7.21 -0.01
N GLY A 43 5.22 -6.12 0.71
CA GLY A 43 5.79 -5.86 2.03
C GLY A 43 5.50 -6.97 3.03
N VAL A 44 4.25 -7.45 3.09
CA VAL A 44 3.87 -8.59 3.94
C VAL A 44 4.64 -9.85 3.54
N ALA A 45 4.74 -10.16 2.25
CA ALA A 45 5.48 -11.31 1.77
C ALA A 45 6.96 -11.26 2.18
N VAL A 46 7.61 -10.11 2.04
CA VAL A 46 9.01 -9.91 2.47
C VAL A 46 9.16 -10.15 3.97
N LEU A 47 8.25 -9.64 4.80
CA LEU A 47 8.30 -9.87 6.25
C LEU A 47 8.18 -11.35 6.59
N LEU A 48 7.24 -12.06 5.96
CA LEU A 48 7.04 -13.48 6.20
C LEU A 48 8.24 -14.30 5.72
N SER A 49 8.79 -14.00 4.54
CA SER A 49 10.00 -14.65 4.03
C SER A 49 11.22 -14.40 4.92
N LEU A 50 11.36 -13.20 5.49
CA LEU A 50 12.45 -12.90 6.43
C LEU A 50 12.31 -13.71 7.73
N ILE A 51 11.09 -13.86 8.24
CA ILE A 51 10.83 -14.68 9.43
C ILE A 51 11.13 -16.15 9.13
N GLU A 52 10.65 -16.69 8.01
CA GLU A 52 10.91 -18.06 7.56
C GLU A 52 12.41 -18.33 7.37
N PHE A 53 13.10 -17.40 6.72
CA PHE A 53 14.55 -17.46 6.54
C PHE A 53 15.28 -17.46 7.89
N ALA A 54 14.86 -16.60 8.82
CA ALA A 54 15.47 -16.50 10.15
C ALA A 54 15.21 -17.71 11.06
N GLU A 55 14.20 -18.53 10.75
CA GLU A 55 13.96 -19.81 11.44
C GLU A 55 14.83 -20.95 10.88
N SER A 56 15.10 -20.91 9.58
CA SER A 56 15.87 -21.94 8.89
C SER A 56 17.39 -21.73 9.02
N GLU A 57 17.83 -20.47 9.08
CA GLU A 57 19.25 -20.09 9.08
C GLU A 57 19.75 -19.66 10.46
N LYS A 58 21.02 -19.97 10.74
CA LYS A 58 21.73 -19.51 11.93
C LYS A 58 23.03 -18.82 11.52
N GLN A 59 23.36 -17.72 12.17
CA GLN A 59 24.64 -17.06 12.03
C GLN A 59 25.48 -17.32 13.28
N ASP A 60 26.63 -17.98 13.11
CA ASP A 60 27.51 -18.37 14.23
C ASP A 60 26.75 -19.08 15.36
N GLU A 61 25.86 -20.02 14.97
CA GLU A 61 24.92 -20.77 15.84
C GLU A 61 23.84 -19.94 16.54
N ARG A 62 23.83 -18.61 16.35
CA ARG A 62 22.82 -17.71 16.90
C ARG A 62 21.66 -17.55 15.92
N PRO A 63 20.43 -17.38 16.42
CA PRO A 63 19.29 -17.08 15.56
C PRO A 63 19.49 -15.70 14.92
N LEU A 64 19.15 -15.57 13.63
CA LEU A 64 19.24 -14.30 12.89
C LEU A 64 18.32 -13.22 13.46
N LEU A 65 17.17 -13.63 14.00
CA LEU A 65 16.23 -12.75 14.69
C LEU A 65 15.96 -13.28 16.09
N CYS A 66 15.95 -12.38 17.07
CA CYS A 66 15.48 -12.74 18.41
C CYS A 66 13.94 -12.83 18.44
N GLU A 67 13.39 -13.57 19.40
CA GLU A 67 11.93 -13.81 19.50
C GLU A 67 11.09 -12.51 19.56
N PRO A 68 11.49 -11.46 20.30
CA PRO A 68 10.80 -10.17 20.25
C PRO A 68 10.69 -9.56 18.84
N ASP A 69 11.77 -9.62 18.06
CA ASP A 69 11.82 -9.05 16.70
C ASP A 69 10.93 -9.84 15.75
N LYS A 70 10.99 -11.18 15.79
CA LYS A 70 10.06 -12.04 15.04
C LYS A 70 8.61 -11.71 15.36
N GLY A 71 8.28 -11.57 16.65
CA GLY A 71 6.95 -11.20 17.09
C GLY A 71 6.52 -9.82 16.60
N ALA A 72 7.45 -8.85 16.54
CA ALA A 72 7.19 -7.52 16.01
C ALA A 72 6.92 -7.55 14.50
N LEU A 73 7.74 -8.26 13.71
CA LEU A 73 7.55 -8.41 12.27
C LEU A 73 6.24 -9.15 11.95
N MET A 74 5.90 -10.19 12.72
CA MET A 74 4.64 -10.91 12.56
C MET A 74 3.44 -10.01 12.84
N ARG A 75 3.47 -9.22 13.91
CA ARG A 75 2.40 -8.23 14.21
C ARG A 75 2.30 -7.15 13.15
N LEU A 76 3.42 -6.71 12.58
CA LEU A 76 3.43 -5.77 11.47
C LEU A 76 2.76 -6.37 10.23
N ALA A 77 3.11 -7.61 9.85
CA ALA A 77 2.51 -8.32 8.73
C ALA A 77 0.98 -8.49 8.90
N ILE A 78 0.54 -8.89 10.10
CA ILE A 78 -0.89 -9.01 10.44
C ILE A 78 -1.60 -7.65 10.34
N THR A 79 -1.00 -6.60 10.89
CA THR A 79 -1.60 -5.26 10.90
C THR A 79 -1.72 -4.71 9.48
N ALA A 80 -0.67 -4.83 8.67
CA ALA A 80 -0.66 -4.44 7.27
C ALA A 80 -1.75 -5.18 6.46
N SER A 81 -1.88 -6.49 6.67
CA SER A 81 -2.92 -7.31 6.04
C SER A 81 -4.34 -6.86 6.42
N ARG A 82 -4.56 -6.54 7.71
CA ARG A 82 -5.85 -6.00 8.17
C ARG A 82 -6.15 -4.63 7.59
N MET A 83 -5.14 -3.76 7.47
CA MET A 83 -5.31 -2.46 6.81
C MET A 83 -5.73 -2.63 5.34
N LEU A 84 -5.08 -3.54 4.60
CA LEU A 84 -5.46 -3.85 3.23
C LEU A 84 -6.88 -4.41 3.13
N ALA A 85 -7.27 -5.32 4.02
CA ALA A 85 -8.62 -5.87 4.08
C ALA A 85 -9.67 -4.76 4.31
N ASN A 86 -9.43 -3.84 5.25
CA ASN A 86 -10.34 -2.72 5.52
C ASN A 86 -10.46 -1.76 4.33
N VAL A 87 -9.38 -1.54 3.57
CA VAL A 87 -9.44 -0.73 2.35
C VAL A 87 -10.22 -1.45 1.27
N ALA A 88 -10.01 -2.76 1.10
CA ALA A 88 -10.74 -3.58 0.14
C ALA A 88 -12.24 -3.62 0.44
N GLU A 89 -12.63 -3.78 1.71
CA GLU A 89 -14.03 -3.73 2.16
C GLU A 89 -14.72 -2.43 1.73
N LYS A 90 -14.07 -1.27 1.95
CA LYS A 90 -14.60 0.03 1.51
C LYS A 90 -14.76 0.12 -0.01
N GLN A 91 -13.87 -0.50 -0.79
CA GLN A 91 -14.00 -0.54 -2.25
C GLN A 91 -15.17 -1.44 -2.68
N ILE A 92 -15.36 -2.58 -2.02
CA ILE A 92 -16.50 -3.48 -2.26
C ILE A 92 -17.82 -2.77 -1.96
N ASP A 93 -17.92 -2.11 -0.81
CA ASP A 93 -19.11 -1.33 -0.42
C ASP A 93 -19.40 -0.21 -1.43
N SER A 94 -18.37 0.53 -1.84
CA SER A 94 -18.51 1.58 -2.84
C SER A 94 -19.00 1.04 -4.18
N ALA A 95 -18.50 -0.14 -4.60
CA ALA A 95 -18.92 -0.78 -5.84
C ALA A 95 -20.38 -1.26 -5.77
N ASN A 96 -20.78 -1.88 -4.65
CA ASN A 96 -22.15 -2.34 -4.43
C ASN A 96 -23.15 -1.17 -4.40
N ASN A 97 -22.79 -0.05 -3.77
CA ASN A 97 -23.65 1.14 -3.70
C ASN A 97 -23.78 1.88 -5.03
N ALA A 98 -22.82 1.73 -5.95
CA ALA A 98 -22.88 2.34 -7.28
C ALA A 98 -23.85 1.64 -8.24
N TYR A 99 -24.23 0.39 -7.94
CA TYR A 99 -25.19 -0.41 -8.69
C TYR A 99 -26.32 -0.89 -7.78
N PRO A 100 -27.23 0.01 -7.33
CA PRO A 100 -28.39 -0.41 -6.57
C PRO A 100 -29.24 -1.37 -7.44
N GLN A 101 -29.66 -2.49 -6.85
CA GLN A 101 -30.62 -3.41 -7.46
C GLN A 101 -31.99 -2.75 -7.67
#